data_AF-A0A5C7UDQ3-F1
#
_entry.id   AF-A0A5C7UDQ3-F1
#
_cell.length_a   1.000
_cell.length_b   1.000
_cell.length_c   1.000
_cell.angle_alpha   90.00
_cell.angle_beta   90.00
_cell.angle_gamma   90.00
#
_symmetry.space_group_name_H-M   'P 1'
#
loop_
_entity.id
_entity.type
_entity.pdbx_description
1 polymer ?
#
loop_
_entity_poly.entity_id
_entity_poly.type
_entity_poly.pdbx_seq_one_letter_code
_entity_poly.pdbx_strand_id
1 'polypeptide(L)'
;MAGNRKAAQDFILKYIEKMIPGSVNAGLYKNLFASMTDKDFEEMISSFENEEQFLCIISPNMSDKQINVQRNIAIAKELGHNFFERIWIDDGDESPVYLSNDPYMVMDLPVRRQVQLLDKKISIPEHNRTIDTLTGQPTGASKGSKISQNEMEIIAAAGLQNTLTEFMKYRGGDLDGFNAMNASIARTGSVSTDAIEPLAGTVTSTRTLRTLLMGMHLENSLISQ
;
A
#
# COMPACT_ATOMS: atom_id res chain seq x y z
N MET A 1 -28.31 -1.96 -38.87
CA MET A 1 -27.99 -3.34 -39.29
C MET A 1 -29.15 -4.29 -38.94
N ALA A 2 -30.32 -4.10 -39.57
CA ALA A 2 -31.58 -4.72 -39.12
C ALA A 2 -31.71 -6.24 -39.32
N GLY A 3 -30.84 -6.87 -40.13
CA GLY A 3 -30.96 -8.28 -40.50
C GLY A 3 -30.23 -9.28 -39.59
N ASN A 4 -29.30 -8.84 -38.74
CA ASN A 4 -28.36 -9.75 -38.06
C ASN A 4 -28.52 -9.79 -36.52
N ARG A 5 -29.54 -9.12 -35.96
CA ARG A 5 -29.80 -9.08 -34.51
C ARG A 5 -29.91 -10.48 -33.91
N LYS A 6 -30.71 -11.35 -34.54
CA LYS A 6 -30.90 -12.74 -34.09
C LYS A 6 -29.61 -13.55 -34.18
N ALA A 7 -28.85 -13.40 -35.26
CA ALA A 7 -27.56 -14.07 -35.43
C ALA A 7 -26.52 -13.63 -34.38
N ALA A 8 -26.48 -12.33 -34.06
CA ALA A 8 -25.62 -11.79 -33.01
C ALA A 8 -26.02 -12.30 -31.62
N GLN A 9 -27.32 -12.35 -31.31
CA GLN A 9 -27.82 -12.91 -30.05
C GLN A 9 -27.49 -14.41 -29.94
N ASP A 10 -27.72 -15.19 -30.99
CA ASP A 10 -27.42 -16.62 -31.01
C ASP A 10 -25.91 -16.87 -30.86
N PHE A 11 -25.07 -16.02 -31.45
CA PHE A 11 -23.62 -16.06 -31.28
C PHE A 11 -23.21 -15.80 -29.83
N ILE A 12 -23.69 -14.72 -29.22
CA ILE A 12 -23.37 -14.36 -27.83
C ILE A 12 -23.83 -15.46 -26.87
N LEU A 13 -25.06 -15.95 -27.02
CA LEU A 13 -25.61 -17.01 -26.17
C LEU A 13 -24.82 -18.32 -26.30
N LYS A 14 -24.39 -18.69 -27.52
CA LYS A 14 -23.57 -19.88 -27.75
C LYS A 14 -22.26 -19.84 -26.97
N TYR A 15 -21.54 -18.72 -27.00
CA TYR A 15 -20.24 -18.61 -26.34
C TYR A 15 -20.35 -18.44 -24.82
N ILE A 16 -21.36 -17.72 -24.33
CA ILE A 16 -21.63 -17.60 -22.89
C ILE A 16 -21.96 -18.98 -22.29
N GLU A 17 -22.78 -19.79 -22.97
CA GLU A 17 -23.08 -21.16 -22.55
C GLU A 17 -21.83 -22.05 -22.60
N LYS A 18 -20.96 -21.90 -23.60
CA LYS A 18 -19.70 -22.65 -23.68
C LYS A 18 -18.74 -22.28 -22.54
N MET A 19 -18.67 -21.02 -22.12
CA MET A 19 -17.76 -20.59 -21.05
C MET A 19 -18.13 -21.23 -19.70
N ILE A 20 -19.42 -21.18 -19.32
CA ILE A 20 -19.93 -21.85 -18.12
C ILE A 20 -21.20 -22.66 -18.46
N PRO A 21 -21.05 -23.93 -18.90
CA PRO A 21 -22.16 -24.80 -19.27
C PRO A 21 -23.17 -24.99 -18.15
N GLY A 22 -24.44 -24.80 -18.47
CA GLY A 22 -25.55 -24.92 -17.54
C GLY A 22 -25.63 -23.80 -16.50
N SER A 23 -24.89 -22.71 -16.65
CA SER A 23 -25.01 -21.56 -15.75
C SER A 23 -26.30 -20.77 -16.02
N VAL A 24 -26.69 -19.94 -15.05
CA VAL A 24 -27.86 -19.05 -15.19
C VAL A 24 -27.60 -17.94 -16.22
N ASN A 25 -26.35 -17.73 -16.64
CA ASN A 25 -25.93 -16.64 -17.51
C ASN A 25 -26.68 -16.62 -18.85
N ALA A 26 -26.83 -17.75 -19.54
CA ALA A 26 -27.56 -17.78 -20.81
C ALA A 26 -29.04 -17.39 -20.66
N GLY A 27 -29.67 -17.72 -19.53
CA GLY A 27 -31.03 -17.28 -19.20
C GLY A 27 -31.13 -15.78 -18.94
N LEU A 28 -30.15 -15.21 -18.23
CA LEU A 28 -30.08 -13.77 -17.95
C LEU A 28 -29.96 -12.96 -19.25
N TYR A 29 -29.07 -13.37 -20.15
CA TYR A 29 -28.88 -12.69 -21.44
C TYR A 29 -30.09 -12.84 -22.37
N LYS A 30 -30.78 -13.99 -22.36
CA LYS A 30 -32.06 -14.14 -23.10
C LYS A 30 -33.12 -13.15 -22.60
N ASN A 31 -33.26 -13.01 -21.29
CA ASN A 31 -34.21 -12.05 -20.70
C ASN A 31 -33.82 -10.60 -21.01
N LEU A 32 -32.52 -10.28 -20.94
CA LEU A 32 -32.00 -8.97 -21.30
C LEU A 32 -32.34 -8.63 -22.76
N PHE A 33 -32.01 -9.52 -23.71
CA PHE A 33 -32.29 -9.31 -25.12
C PHE A 33 -33.79 -9.22 -25.43
N ALA A 34 -34.65 -9.94 -24.70
CA ALA A 34 -36.10 -9.88 -24.84
C ALA A 34 -36.69 -8.54 -24.34
N SER A 35 -36.07 -7.92 -23.34
CA SER A 35 -36.49 -6.63 -22.80
C SER A 35 -36.04 -5.42 -23.62
N MET A 36 -35.05 -5.58 -24.50
CA MET A 36 -34.45 -4.49 -25.28
C MET A 36 -35.14 -4.27 -26.61
N THR A 37 -35.33 -3.00 -27.00
CA THR A 37 -35.76 -2.65 -28.36
C THR A 37 -34.61 -2.81 -29.37
N ASP A 38 -34.92 -2.74 -30.67
CA ASP A 38 -33.88 -2.82 -31.71
C ASP A 38 -32.86 -1.67 -31.60
N LYS A 39 -33.31 -0.47 -31.20
CA LYS A 39 -32.45 0.69 -31.01
C LYS A 39 -31.50 0.50 -29.83
N ASP A 40 -32.02 0.04 -28.69
CA ASP A 40 -31.20 -0.23 -27.49
C ASP A 40 -30.14 -1.31 -27.78
N PHE A 41 -30.49 -2.27 -28.64
CA PHE A 41 -29.55 -3.31 -29.06
C PHE A 41 -28.45 -2.75 -29.96
N GLU A 42 -28.78 -1.87 -30.93
CA GLU A 42 -27.76 -1.20 -31.77
C GLU A 42 -26.85 -0.29 -30.94
N GLU A 43 -27.39 0.42 -29.95
CA GLU A 43 -26.60 1.22 -29.00
C GLU A 43 -25.66 0.34 -28.18
N MET A 44 -26.13 -0.77 -27.61
CA MET A 44 -25.30 -1.71 -26.86
C MET A 44 -24.16 -2.30 -27.70
N ILE A 45 -24.41 -2.67 -28.97
CA ILE A 45 -23.36 -3.14 -29.87
C ILE A 45 -22.35 -2.03 -30.15
N SER A 46 -22.81 -0.80 -30.33
CA SER A 46 -21.92 0.37 -30.49
C SER A 46 -21.08 0.62 -29.22
N SER A 47 -21.64 0.44 -28.02
CA SER A 47 -20.89 0.51 -26.76
C SER A 47 -19.82 -0.58 -26.62
N PHE A 48 -20.04 -1.76 -27.23
CA PHE A 48 -19.02 -2.82 -27.27
C PHE A 48 -17.88 -2.49 -28.23
N GLU A 49 -18.18 -1.87 -29.38
CA GLU A 49 -17.15 -1.41 -30.32
C GLU A 49 -16.28 -0.28 -29.74
N ASN A 50 -16.86 0.55 -28.87
CA ASN A 50 -16.16 1.66 -28.18
C ASN A 50 -15.47 1.25 -26.86
N GLU A 51 -15.46 -0.03 -26.50
CA GLU A 51 -14.86 -0.54 -25.24
C GLU A 51 -15.44 0.05 -23.94
N GLU A 52 -16.64 0.64 -24.00
CA GLU A 52 -17.30 1.25 -22.83
C GLU A 52 -18.02 0.21 -21.96
N GLN A 53 -18.49 -0.87 -22.59
CA GLN A 53 -19.22 -1.94 -21.94
C GLN A 53 -18.66 -3.30 -22.34
N PHE A 54 -18.64 -4.22 -21.39
CA PHE A 54 -18.21 -5.60 -21.60
C PHE A 54 -19.31 -6.57 -21.19
N LEU A 55 -19.33 -7.75 -21.80
CA LEU A 55 -20.19 -8.84 -21.38
C LEU A 55 -19.74 -9.36 -20.01
N CYS A 56 -20.57 -9.16 -18.99
CA CYS A 56 -20.31 -9.63 -17.64
C CYS A 56 -20.71 -11.10 -17.47
N ILE A 57 -19.80 -11.91 -16.93
CA ILE A 57 -20.09 -13.31 -16.57
C ILE A 57 -20.25 -13.39 -15.07
N ILE A 58 -21.39 -13.92 -14.61
CA ILE A 58 -21.64 -14.14 -13.19
C ILE A 58 -21.22 -15.57 -12.85
N SER A 59 -20.24 -15.70 -11.98
CA SER A 59 -19.78 -16.98 -11.43
C SER A 59 -19.85 -16.91 -9.90
N PRO A 60 -20.90 -17.46 -9.27
CA PRO A 60 -20.99 -17.52 -7.82
C PRO A 60 -19.84 -18.31 -7.20
N ASN A 61 -19.41 -17.92 -5.99
CA ASN A 61 -18.41 -18.69 -5.25
C ASN A 61 -19.01 -20.06 -4.84
N MET A 62 -18.19 -21.12 -4.93
CA MET A 62 -18.55 -22.51 -4.56
C MET A 62 -19.68 -23.16 -5.39
N SER A 63 -19.98 -22.66 -6.59
CA SER A 63 -20.88 -23.39 -7.49
C SER A 63 -20.20 -24.63 -8.08
N ASP A 64 -20.97 -25.71 -8.29
CA ASP A 64 -20.51 -26.92 -9.00
C ASP A 64 -20.08 -26.60 -10.44
N LYS A 65 -20.61 -25.51 -10.99
CA LYS A 65 -20.32 -25.00 -12.33
C LYS A 65 -19.30 -23.88 -12.21
N GLN A 66 -18.06 -24.18 -12.57
CA GLN A 66 -16.94 -23.24 -12.47
C GLN A 66 -16.39 -22.87 -13.84
N ILE A 67 -15.75 -21.71 -13.88
CA ILE A 67 -14.91 -21.28 -14.99
C ILE A 67 -13.71 -22.23 -15.08
N ASN A 68 -13.37 -22.68 -16.28
CA ASN A 68 -12.25 -23.56 -16.52
C ASN A 68 -11.28 -22.93 -17.53
N VAL A 69 -10.00 -22.81 -17.14
CA VAL A 69 -8.96 -22.16 -17.94
C VAL A 69 -8.73 -22.86 -19.29
N GLN A 70 -8.64 -24.20 -19.30
CA GLN A 70 -8.40 -24.98 -20.52
C GLN A 70 -9.54 -24.81 -21.53
N ARG A 71 -10.78 -24.78 -21.02
CA ARG A 71 -11.96 -24.53 -21.85
C ARG A 71 -11.93 -23.14 -22.47
N ASN A 72 -11.59 -22.12 -21.69
CA ASN A 72 -11.51 -20.74 -22.18
C ASN A 72 -10.42 -20.56 -23.24
N ILE A 73 -9.27 -21.23 -23.11
CA ILE A 73 -8.21 -21.23 -24.13
C ILE A 73 -8.70 -21.90 -25.43
N ALA A 74 -9.44 -23.02 -25.33
CA ALA A 74 -10.02 -23.68 -26.50
C ALA A 74 -11.07 -22.80 -27.19
N ILE A 75 -11.91 -22.11 -26.42
CA ILE A 75 -12.90 -21.16 -26.94
C ILE A 75 -12.22 -19.97 -27.63
N ALA A 76 -11.16 -19.40 -27.05
CA ALA A 76 -10.42 -18.32 -27.68
C ALA A 76 -9.83 -18.74 -29.02
N LYS A 77 -9.31 -19.97 -29.13
CA LYS A 77 -8.84 -20.53 -30.40
C LYS A 77 -9.96 -20.69 -31.43
N GLU A 78 -11.18 -21.08 -31.01
CA GLU A 78 -12.35 -21.11 -31.91
C GLU A 78 -12.75 -19.71 -32.39
N LEU A 79 -12.59 -18.68 -31.54
CA LEU A 79 -12.87 -17.29 -31.86
C LEU A 79 -11.74 -16.61 -32.66
N GLY A 80 -10.62 -17.31 -32.90
CA GLY A 80 -9.46 -16.77 -33.61
C GLY A 80 -8.58 -15.84 -32.77
N HIS A 81 -8.73 -15.85 -31.44
CA HIS A 81 -7.92 -15.05 -30.51
C HIS A 81 -6.84 -15.91 -29.85
N ASN A 82 -5.64 -15.34 -29.68
CA ASN A 82 -4.53 -15.98 -29.01
C ASN A 82 -4.08 -15.11 -27.82
N PHE A 83 -4.28 -15.60 -26.59
CA PHE A 83 -3.86 -14.88 -25.39
C PHE A 83 -2.33 -14.79 -25.23
N PHE A 84 -1.56 -15.66 -25.90
CA PHE A 84 -0.11 -15.75 -25.75
C PHE A 84 0.59 -15.04 -26.90
N GLU A 85 0.95 -13.79 -26.68
CA GLU A 85 1.58 -12.93 -27.67
C GLU A 85 3.02 -12.60 -27.29
N ARG A 86 3.89 -12.37 -28.28
CA ARG A 86 5.22 -11.83 -28.01
C ARG A 86 5.14 -10.32 -27.94
N ILE A 87 5.77 -9.76 -26.92
CA ILE A 87 5.67 -8.34 -26.58
C ILE A 87 6.94 -7.64 -27.06
N TRP A 88 6.78 -6.50 -27.70
CA TRP A 88 7.88 -5.59 -27.96
C TRP A 88 8.15 -4.79 -26.69
N ILE A 89 9.36 -4.91 -26.15
CA ILE A 89 9.79 -4.20 -24.95
C ILE A 89 10.67 -3.04 -25.38
N ASP A 90 10.21 -1.83 -25.11
CA ASP A 90 10.94 -0.59 -25.33
C ASP A 90 11.25 0.04 -23.96
N ASP A 91 12.54 0.17 -23.66
CA ASP A 91 13.04 0.76 -22.39
C ASP A 91 13.29 2.27 -22.51
N GLY A 92 12.93 2.90 -23.64
CA GLY A 92 12.84 4.36 -23.79
C GLY A 92 14.15 5.15 -23.86
N ASP A 93 15.28 4.59 -23.40
CA ASP A 93 16.54 5.34 -23.28
C ASP A 93 17.66 4.84 -24.22
N GLU A 94 18.18 3.60 -24.05
CA GLU A 94 19.45 3.18 -24.70
C GLU A 94 19.48 1.74 -25.26
N SER A 95 18.46 0.93 -24.99
CA SER A 95 18.41 -0.46 -25.47
C SER A 95 17.62 -0.56 -26.78
N PRO A 96 18.10 -1.29 -27.79
CA PRO A 96 17.30 -1.55 -28.98
C PRO A 96 16.04 -2.31 -28.58
N VAL A 97 14.89 -1.86 -29.11
CA VAL A 97 13.61 -2.52 -28.92
C VAL A 97 13.77 -3.99 -29.30
N TYR A 98 13.46 -4.89 -28.36
CA TYR A 98 13.59 -6.31 -28.58
C TYR A 98 12.24 -7.01 -28.38
N LEU A 99 12.08 -8.10 -29.12
CA LEU A 99 10.92 -8.96 -29.00
C LEU A 99 11.16 -9.97 -27.88
N SER A 100 10.17 -10.21 -27.03
CA SER A 100 10.26 -11.23 -26.01
C SER A 100 10.58 -12.61 -26.60
N ASN A 101 11.51 -13.34 -25.97
CA ASN A 101 11.89 -14.69 -26.41
C ASN A 101 10.69 -15.66 -26.33
N ASP A 102 10.01 -15.61 -25.20
CA ASP A 102 8.82 -16.40 -24.93
C ASP A 102 7.54 -15.56 -25.11
N PRO A 103 6.44 -16.18 -25.56
CA PRO A 103 5.14 -15.52 -25.60
C PRO A 103 4.56 -15.41 -24.19
N TYR A 104 3.98 -14.25 -23.88
CA TYR A 104 3.37 -13.95 -22.59
C TYR A 104 1.86 -13.84 -22.71
N MET A 105 1.15 -14.14 -21.63
CA MET A 105 -0.30 -13.95 -21.56
C MET A 105 -0.63 -12.46 -21.47
N VAL A 106 -1.31 -11.93 -22.48
CA VAL A 106 -1.81 -10.55 -22.50
C VAL A 106 -3.31 -10.60 -22.29
N MET A 107 -3.79 -9.91 -21.26
CA MET A 107 -5.22 -9.86 -20.93
C MET A 107 -5.56 -8.62 -20.10
N ASP A 108 -6.80 -8.17 -20.22
CA ASP A 108 -7.35 -7.11 -19.37
C ASP A 108 -7.75 -7.65 -18.01
N LEU A 109 -7.20 -7.05 -16.95
CA LEU A 109 -7.51 -7.40 -15.57
C LEU A 109 -8.11 -6.20 -14.83
N PRO A 110 -9.21 -6.41 -14.08
CA PRO A 110 -9.77 -5.35 -13.25
C PRO A 110 -8.87 -5.10 -12.03
N VAL A 111 -7.91 -4.19 -12.17
CA VAL A 111 -7.04 -3.77 -11.06
C VAL A 111 -7.71 -2.63 -10.29
N ARG A 112 -7.74 -2.74 -8.96
CA ARG A 112 -8.22 -1.68 -8.07
C ARG A 112 -7.06 -1.08 -7.29
N ARG A 113 -7.04 0.25 -7.18
CA ARG A 113 -6.07 0.97 -6.35
C ARG A 113 -6.41 0.79 -4.87
N GLN A 114 -5.44 0.37 -4.07
CA GLN A 114 -5.60 0.28 -2.61
C GLN A 114 -5.72 1.68 -1.98
N VAL A 115 -6.42 1.79 -0.85
CA VAL A 115 -6.64 3.06 -0.14
C VAL A 115 -5.36 3.60 0.53
N GLN A 116 -4.37 2.72 0.76
CA GLN A 116 -3.15 3.04 1.48
C GLN A 116 -2.09 3.65 0.55
N LEU A 117 -2.21 4.95 0.28
CA LEU A 117 -1.25 5.70 -0.55
C LEU A 117 0.05 6.02 0.20
N LEU A 118 1.16 6.19 -0.54
CA LEU A 118 2.46 6.56 0.02
C LEU A 118 2.40 7.89 0.80
N ASP A 119 1.63 8.86 0.30
CA ASP A 119 1.39 10.15 0.94
C ASP A 119 0.76 10.02 2.35
N LYS A 120 -0.04 8.96 2.57
CA LYS A 120 -0.59 8.66 3.91
C LYS A 120 0.39 7.88 4.81
N LYS A 121 1.47 7.35 4.25
CA LYS A 121 2.50 6.57 4.99
C LYS A 121 3.72 7.40 5.36
N ILE A 122 3.92 8.54 4.71
CA ILE A 122 5.04 9.42 5.04
C ILE A 122 4.81 10.03 6.42
N SER A 123 5.80 9.93 7.31
CA SER A 123 5.76 10.51 8.64
C SER A 123 6.90 11.51 8.75
N ILE A 124 6.57 12.78 8.50
CA ILE A 124 7.47 13.91 8.72
C ILE A 124 6.85 14.71 9.86
N PRO A 125 7.55 14.92 10.98
CA PRO A 125 7.03 15.73 12.08
C PRO A 125 6.87 17.18 11.61
N GLU A 126 5.74 17.81 11.96
CA GLU A 126 5.42 19.19 11.54
C GLU A 126 6.30 20.21 12.27
N HIS A 127 6.57 19.95 13.56
CA HIS A 127 7.36 20.81 14.43
C HIS A 127 7.94 20.00 15.58
N ASN A 128 8.81 20.61 16.38
CA ASN A 128 9.51 19.98 17.50
C ASN A 128 9.15 20.63 18.86
N ARG A 129 7.85 20.91 19.07
CA ARG A 129 7.34 21.72 20.20
C ARG A 129 6.34 20.98 21.07
N THR A 130 5.84 19.83 20.62
CA THR A 130 4.82 19.06 21.33
C THR A 130 5.49 17.93 22.10
N ILE A 131 5.50 18.05 23.43
CA ILE A 131 6.09 17.07 24.34
C ILE A 131 5.04 16.54 25.31
N ASP A 132 5.22 15.29 25.73
CA ASP A 132 4.47 14.70 26.84
C ASP A 132 5.06 15.19 28.16
N THR A 133 4.21 15.73 29.04
CA THR A 133 4.64 16.29 30.32
C THR A 133 5.10 15.22 31.30
N LEU A 134 4.59 13.99 31.19
CA LEU A 134 4.93 12.89 32.10
C LEU A 134 6.30 12.29 31.79
N THR A 135 6.67 12.21 30.52
CA THR A 135 7.90 11.53 30.06
C THR A 135 8.97 12.48 29.53
N GLY A 136 8.60 13.71 29.18
CA GLY A 136 9.46 14.67 28.48
C GLY A 136 9.72 14.32 27.01
N GLN A 137 9.03 13.31 26.46
CA GLN A 137 9.27 12.80 25.12
C GLN A 137 8.42 13.51 24.05
N PRO A 138 8.88 13.59 22.79
CA PRO A 138 8.08 14.13 21.70
C PRO A 138 6.82 13.31 21.44
N THR A 139 5.68 14.00 21.26
CA THR A 139 4.36 13.38 21.07
C THR A 139 3.54 14.12 20.02
N GLY A 140 2.45 13.50 19.56
CA GLY A 140 1.54 14.07 18.56
C GLY A 140 2.27 14.48 17.27
N ALA A 141 2.06 15.72 16.84
CA ALA A 141 2.65 16.30 15.63
C ALA A 141 4.19 16.42 15.67
N SER A 142 4.82 16.28 16.85
CA SER A 142 6.27 16.23 17.00
C SER A 142 6.87 14.83 16.98
N LYS A 143 6.02 13.79 16.88
CA LYS A 143 6.47 12.40 16.85
C LYS A 143 6.98 12.03 15.45
N GLY A 144 8.27 12.26 15.21
CA GLY A 144 8.92 11.95 13.93
C GLY A 144 9.51 10.54 13.85
N SER A 145 9.87 9.93 14.98
CA SER A 145 10.43 8.59 15.02
C SER A 145 10.22 7.96 16.40
N LYS A 146 10.13 6.62 16.43
CA LYS A 146 10.15 5.84 17.66
C LYS A 146 11.24 4.78 17.49
N ILE A 147 12.19 4.76 18.43
CA ILE A 147 13.18 3.69 18.52
C ILE A 147 12.68 2.62 19.47
N SER A 148 12.75 1.37 19.03
CA SER A 148 12.41 0.18 19.80
C SER A 148 13.63 -0.40 20.49
N GLN A 149 13.41 -1.28 21.47
CA GLN A 149 14.50 -1.93 22.19
C GLN A 149 15.44 -2.72 21.28
N ASN A 150 14.90 -3.46 20.31
CA ASN A 150 15.71 -4.26 19.39
C ASN A 150 16.63 -3.37 18.54
N GLU A 151 16.16 -2.19 18.12
CA GLU A 151 16.99 -1.23 17.37
C GLU A 151 18.09 -0.65 18.25
N MET A 152 17.81 -0.39 19.54
CA MET A 152 18.83 0.04 20.50
C MET A 152 19.90 -1.03 20.73
N GLU A 153 19.50 -2.30 20.84
CA GLU A 153 20.42 -3.42 21.01
C GLU A 153 21.35 -3.57 19.80
N ILE A 154 20.84 -3.36 18.58
CA ILE A 154 21.66 -3.35 17.35
C ILE A 154 22.67 -2.20 17.37
N ILE A 155 22.25 -0.99 17.75
CA ILE A 155 23.14 0.18 17.85
C ILE A 155 24.23 -0.06 18.91
N ALA A 156 23.85 -0.65 20.04
CA ALA A 156 24.78 -1.01 21.11
C ALA A 156 25.79 -2.08 20.64
N ALA A 157 25.32 -3.12 19.93
CA ALA A 157 26.17 -4.17 19.37
C ALA A 157 27.14 -3.64 18.31
N ALA A 158 26.74 -2.61 17.55
CA ALA A 158 27.60 -1.92 16.59
C ALA A 158 28.63 -0.98 17.27
N GLY A 159 28.61 -0.83 18.60
CA GLY A 159 29.54 0.02 19.35
C GLY A 159 29.23 1.52 19.27
N LEU A 160 28.05 1.91 18.79
CA LEU A 160 27.66 3.30 18.55
C LEU A 160 27.08 3.97 19.81
N GLN A 161 27.88 4.04 20.87
CA GLN A 161 27.43 4.53 22.19
C GLN A 161 26.99 5.99 22.18
N ASN A 162 27.67 6.87 21.43
CA ASN A 162 27.29 8.28 21.35
C ASN A 162 25.94 8.47 20.64
N THR A 163 25.68 7.68 19.61
CA THR A 163 24.39 7.65 18.91
C THR A 163 23.28 7.13 19.82
N LEU A 164 23.56 6.10 20.61
CA LEU A 164 22.62 5.58 21.59
C LEU A 164 22.28 6.64 22.65
N THR A 165 23.29 7.33 23.19
CA THR A 165 23.11 8.44 24.14
C THR A 165 22.31 9.59 23.52
N GLU A 166 22.55 9.92 22.25
CA GLU A 166 21.76 10.92 21.53
C GLU A 166 20.27 10.56 21.48
N PHE A 167 19.93 9.33 21.07
CA PHE A 167 18.55 8.88 20.97
C PHE A 167 17.87 8.73 22.33
N MET A 168 18.58 8.23 23.34
CA MET A 168 17.99 7.88 24.63
C MET A 168 17.95 9.04 25.63
N LYS A 169 18.94 9.93 25.61
CA LYS A 169 19.04 11.04 26.57
C LYS A 169 18.55 12.34 25.93
N TYR A 170 19.33 12.89 25.01
CA TYR A 170 19.12 14.23 24.47
C TYR A 170 17.83 14.33 23.64
N ARG A 171 17.56 13.39 22.74
CA ARG A 171 16.30 13.32 21.98
C ARG A 171 15.21 12.52 22.70
N GLY A 172 15.57 11.83 23.79
CA GLY A 172 14.73 10.85 24.49
C GLY A 172 14.03 11.36 25.76
N GLY A 173 14.21 12.63 26.13
CA GLY A 173 13.44 13.29 27.19
C GLY A 173 14.24 14.13 28.21
N ASP A 174 15.52 14.40 27.96
CA ASP A 174 16.30 15.43 28.66
C ASP A 174 16.08 16.81 28.02
N LEU A 175 15.18 17.62 28.60
CA LEU A 175 14.78 18.92 28.05
C LEU A 175 15.92 19.94 28.04
N ASP A 176 16.76 19.95 29.07
CA ASP A 176 17.85 20.91 29.20
C ASP A 176 18.96 20.58 28.19
N GLY A 177 19.33 19.30 28.11
CA GLY A 177 20.27 18.79 27.11
C GLY A 177 19.76 19.00 25.67
N PHE A 178 18.46 18.79 25.42
CA PHE A 178 17.86 19.01 24.11
C PHE A 178 17.85 20.49 23.70
N ASN A 179 17.56 21.40 24.63
CA ASN A 179 17.62 22.83 24.38
C ASN A 179 19.05 23.30 24.09
N ALA A 180 20.03 22.79 24.85
CA ALA A 180 21.45 23.05 24.59
C ALA A 180 21.88 22.53 23.21
N MET A 181 21.46 21.31 22.84
CA MET A 181 21.71 20.71 21.54
C MET A 181 21.15 21.58 20.40
N ASN A 182 19.86 21.95 20.46
CA ASN A 182 19.23 22.79 19.44
C ASN A 182 19.86 24.19 19.37
N ALA A 183 20.23 24.78 20.51
CA ALA A 183 20.86 26.08 20.56
C ALA A 183 22.30 26.07 20.01
N SER A 184 23.03 24.96 20.14
CA SER A 184 24.32 24.76 19.47
C SER A 184 24.12 24.62 17.96
N ILE A 185 23.22 23.73 17.51
CA ILE A 185 22.94 23.53 16.07
C ILE A 185 22.55 24.84 15.40
N ALA A 186 21.69 25.64 16.03
CA ALA A 186 21.25 26.93 15.50
C ALA A 186 22.39 27.97 15.41
N ARG A 187 23.38 27.92 16.31
CA ARG A 187 24.48 28.91 16.37
C ARG A 187 25.70 28.51 15.53
N THR A 188 26.07 27.24 15.56
CA THR A 188 27.31 26.73 14.97
C THR A 188 27.09 25.80 13.78
N GLY A 189 25.84 25.43 13.48
CA GLY A 189 25.50 24.47 12.42
C GLY A 189 25.76 23.01 12.79
N SER A 190 26.35 22.74 13.95
CA SER A 190 26.68 21.41 14.44
C SER A 190 26.60 21.35 15.97
N VAL A 191 26.63 20.13 16.51
CA VAL A 191 26.69 19.88 17.96
C VAL A 191 27.69 18.75 18.24
N SER A 192 28.39 18.87 19.36
CA SER A 192 29.18 17.79 19.96
C SER A 192 28.53 17.38 21.28
N THR A 193 28.37 16.07 21.50
CA THR A 193 27.79 15.51 22.73
C THR A 193 28.56 15.93 23.97
N ASP A 194 29.89 15.95 23.86
CA ASP A 194 30.79 16.24 24.98
C ASP A 194 30.72 17.72 25.37
N ALA A 195 30.41 18.60 24.41
CA ALA A 195 30.27 20.04 24.66
C ALA A 195 28.95 20.39 25.37
N ILE A 196 27.90 19.59 25.17
CA ILE A 196 26.59 19.80 25.77
C ILE A 196 26.38 19.00 27.06
N GLU A 197 27.23 18.01 27.34
CA GLU A 197 27.15 17.17 28.54
C GLU A 197 27.09 17.96 29.86
N PRO A 198 27.88 19.04 30.07
CA PRO A 198 27.79 19.83 31.31
C PRO A 198 26.46 20.58 31.48
N LEU A 199 25.73 20.81 30.39
CA LEU A 199 24.43 21.48 30.36
C LEU A 199 23.26 20.48 30.36
N ALA A 200 23.57 19.17 30.31
CA ALA A 200 22.59 18.11 30.22
C ALA A 200 21.93 17.85 31.58
N GLY A 201 20.61 17.67 31.56
CA GLY A 201 19.84 17.29 32.72
C GLY A 201 19.71 15.78 32.87
N THR A 202 18.77 15.39 33.73
CA THR A 202 18.30 14.00 33.84
C THR A 202 17.05 13.84 32.99
N VAL A 203 16.92 12.71 32.30
CA VAL A 203 15.74 12.37 31.50
C VAL A 203 14.48 12.41 32.36
N THR A 204 13.44 13.06 31.85
CA THR A 204 12.20 13.32 32.60
C THR A 204 11.48 12.03 33.00
N SER A 205 11.50 10.99 32.15
CA SER A 205 10.95 9.67 32.49
C SER A 205 11.57 9.03 33.74
N THR A 206 12.88 9.21 33.97
CA THR A 206 13.57 8.74 35.18
C THR A 206 13.12 9.51 36.42
N ARG A 207 12.89 10.83 36.29
CA ARG A 207 12.33 11.68 37.37
C ARG A 207 10.92 11.24 37.74
N THR A 208 10.11 10.93 36.74
CA THR A 208 8.76 10.44 36.92
C THR A 208 8.77 9.07 37.60
N LEU A 209 9.61 8.13 37.16
CA LEU A 209 9.75 6.82 37.79
C LEU A 209 10.16 6.93 39.26
N ARG A 210 11.15 7.77 39.57
CA ARG A 210 11.55 8.05 40.96
C ARG A 210 10.38 8.54 41.80
N THR A 211 9.58 9.47 41.26
CA THR A 211 8.42 10.03 41.94
C THR A 211 7.34 8.99 42.18
N LEU A 212 7.08 8.11 41.19
CA LEU A 212 6.14 7.00 41.33
C LEU A 212 6.58 6.02 42.43
N LEU A 213 7.85 5.62 42.44
CA LEU A 213 8.41 4.72 43.47
C LEU A 213 8.37 5.35 44.87
N MET A 214 8.69 6.64 45.00
CA MET A 214 8.55 7.35 46.27
C MET A 214 7.09 7.42 46.72
N GLY A 215 6.14 7.61 45.79
CA GLY A 215 4.71 7.54 46.09
C GLY A 215 4.25 6.16 46.55
N MET A 216 4.98 5.10 46.19
CA MET A 216 4.78 3.73 46.68
C MET A 216 5.54 3.43 47.98
N HIS A 217 6.15 4.45 48.62
CA HIS A 217 7.00 4.30 49.79
C HIS A 217 8.26 3.43 49.57
N LEU A 218 8.76 3.40 48.33
CA LEU A 218 10.02 2.76 47.97
C LEU A 218 11.11 3.81 47.79
N GLU A 219 12.03 3.88 48.75
CA GLU A 219 13.22 4.72 48.65
C GLU A 219 14.10 4.22 47.49
N ASN A 220 14.61 5.15 46.68
CA ASN A 220 15.42 4.84 45.52
C ASN A 220 16.46 5.94 45.24
N SER A 221 17.59 5.54 44.68
CA SER A 221 18.74 6.39 44.31
C SER A 221 18.84 6.62 42.80
N LEU A 222 17.72 6.56 42.07
CA LEU A 222 17.67 6.70 40.61
C LEU A 222 18.15 8.08 40.10
N ILE A 223 18.16 9.07 40.97
CA ILE A 223 18.69 10.41 40.70
C ILE A 223 19.61 10.72 41.87
N SER A 224 20.87 11.05 41.58
CA SER A 224 21.78 11.60 42.58
C SER A 224 21.14 12.86 43.16
N GLN A 225 21.12 12.96 44.50
CA GLN A 225 20.87 14.25 45.15
C GLN A 225 21.84 15.31 44.63
#